data_AF-A0A953VJJ1-F1
#
_entry.id   AF-A0A953VJJ1-F1
#
_cell.length_a   1.000
_cell.length_b   1.000
_cell.length_c   1.000
_cell.angle_alpha   90.00
_cell.angle_beta   90.00
_cell.angle_gamma   90.00
#
_symmetry.space_group_name_H-M   'P 1'
#
loop_
_entity.id
_entity.type
_entity.pdbx_description
1 polymer ?
#
loop_
_entity_poly.entity_id
_entity_poly.type
_entity_poly.pdbx_seq_one_letter_code
_entity_poly.pdbx_strand_id
1 'polypeptide(L)'
;MTHRFLPLLAILALTAGPSFSEGAHAVDQEGAIRSDADAAKTASFDILAAHAHREGNVVTFHMTTNGIAGADVPMATGAQGGAEVLSYVWPTSLDPSSVGFEGGTGILALAATSHPDFDDTPLFDENLDGDPTNDGVVWHSHWVVLTPTETCGPGALAVRDIPEGTSPKLPATWPGLPIFLDSPGFTPLFDGPEIVVNVAFNGEVDLQGFAYDGVTSALRVNANVHSPLLCVVDVFDVASGDLSLPGRLN
;
A
#
# COMPACT_ATOMS: atom_id res chain seq x y z
N MET A 1 -61.30 -16.90 50.47
CA MET A 1 -60.09 -16.08 50.22
C MET A 1 -59.60 -16.43 48.84
N THR A 2 -59.88 -15.59 47.85
CA THR A 2 -59.62 -15.81 46.42
C THR A 2 -58.27 -15.20 46.07
N HIS A 3 -57.29 -16.05 45.75
CA HIS A 3 -55.95 -15.61 45.32
C HIS A 3 -56.00 -15.13 43.86
N ARG A 4 -55.79 -13.83 43.64
CA ARG A 4 -55.53 -13.24 42.32
C ARG A 4 -54.04 -13.33 42.03
N PHE A 5 -53.65 -14.15 41.07
CA PHE A 5 -52.31 -14.14 40.48
C PHE A 5 -52.25 -13.01 39.44
N LEU A 6 -51.32 -12.08 39.63
CA LEU A 6 -51.02 -10.99 38.69
C LEU A 6 -49.73 -11.39 37.93
N PRO A 7 -49.73 -11.53 36.59
CA PRO A 7 -48.52 -11.84 35.86
C PRO A 7 -47.69 -10.56 35.72
N LEU A 8 -46.46 -10.60 36.23
CA LEU A 8 -45.49 -9.52 36.08
C LEU A 8 -44.90 -9.61 34.65
N LEU A 9 -45.28 -8.65 33.80
CA LEU A 9 -44.76 -8.53 32.44
C LEU A 9 -43.35 -7.91 32.52
N ALA A 10 -42.31 -8.70 32.29
CA ALA A 10 -40.93 -8.20 32.20
C ALA A 10 -40.74 -7.53 30.83
N ILE A 11 -40.62 -6.20 30.82
CA ILE A 11 -40.28 -5.42 29.62
C ILE A 11 -38.75 -5.37 29.53
N LEU A 12 -38.20 -6.15 28.61
CA LEU A 12 -36.78 -6.10 28.26
C LEU A 12 -36.57 -4.92 27.30
N ALA A 13 -36.12 -3.79 27.84
CA ALA A 13 -35.72 -2.63 27.03
C ALA A 13 -34.37 -2.93 26.35
N LEU A 14 -34.39 -3.34 25.08
CA LEU A 14 -33.20 -3.34 24.23
C LEU A 14 -32.83 -1.88 23.93
N THR A 15 -31.82 -1.36 24.63
CA THR A 15 -31.16 -0.13 24.20
C THR A 15 -30.25 -0.46 23.02
N ALA A 16 -30.73 -0.21 21.81
CA ALA A 16 -29.86 -0.15 20.64
C ALA A 16 -28.94 1.07 20.80
N GLY A 17 -27.70 0.84 21.23
CA GLY A 17 -26.65 1.85 21.11
C GLY A 17 -26.38 2.12 19.62
N PRO A 18 -25.93 3.33 19.24
CA PRO A 18 -25.47 3.57 17.90
C PRO A 18 -24.25 2.69 17.63
N SER A 19 -24.41 1.69 16.76
CA SER A 19 -23.27 1.06 16.11
C SER A 19 -22.71 2.07 15.14
N PHE A 20 -21.55 2.67 15.47
CA PHE A 20 -20.73 3.33 14.48
C PHE A 20 -20.23 2.22 13.55
N SER A 21 -20.91 2.03 12.43
CA SER A 21 -20.28 1.40 11.29
C SER A 21 -19.29 2.43 10.79
N GLU A 22 -18.02 2.31 11.16
CA GLU A 22 -16.97 2.91 10.33
C GLU A 22 -17.24 2.46 8.90
N GLY A 23 -17.23 3.42 7.98
CA GLY A 23 -17.40 3.11 6.57
C GLY A 23 -16.34 2.11 6.13
N ALA A 24 -16.74 1.10 5.36
CA ALA A 24 -15.83 0.06 4.91
C ALA A 24 -14.75 0.59 3.94
N HIS A 25 -14.96 1.75 3.34
CA HIS A 25 -14.09 2.37 2.34
C HIS A 25 -13.51 3.69 2.85
N ALA A 26 -12.33 4.07 2.38
CA ALA A 26 -11.66 5.32 2.77
C ALA A 26 -12.56 6.55 2.63
N VAL A 27 -13.37 6.63 1.56
CA VAL A 27 -14.33 7.73 1.33
C VAL A 27 -15.41 7.89 2.39
N ASP A 28 -15.60 6.93 3.28
CA ASP A 28 -16.59 7.02 4.36
C ASP A 28 -15.91 7.08 5.74
N GLN A 29 -14.58 7.06 5.79
CA GLN A 29 -13.81 7.07 7.03
C GLN A 29 -13.47 8.50 7.48
N GLU A 30 -13.51 8.71 8.80
CA GLU A 30 -13.11 9.97 9.42
C GLU A 30 -11.59 10.12 9.32
N GLY A 31 -11.12 11.35 9.03
CA GLY A 31 -9.69 11.64 8.88
C GLY A 31 -9.07 11.20 7.55
N ALA A 32 -9.87 10.69 6.60
CA ALA A 32 -9.39 10.35 5.26
C ALA A 32 -8.97 11.60 4.49
N ILE A 33 -7.86 11.49 3.75
CA ILE A 33 -7.44 12.48 2.76
C ILE A 33 -8.38 12.32 1.58
N ARG A 34 -9.18 13.34 1.26
CA ARG A 34 -10.18 13.29 0.19
C ARG A 34 -9.73 14.12 -1.00
N SER A 35 -10.03 13.61 -2.19
CA SER A 35 -9.79 14.27 -3.48
C SER A 35 -11.06 14.22 -4.32
N ASP A 36 -11.22 15.23 -5.18
CA ASP A 36 -12.32 15.27 -6.14
C ASP A 36 -12.03 14.32 -7.31
N ALA A 37 -13.07 13.67 -7.82
CA ALA A 37 -12.98 12.81 -9.00
C ALA A 37 -12.48 13.59 -10.23
N ASP A 38 -11.58 12.98 -11.01
CA ASP A 38 -11.05 13.52 -12.26
C ASP A 38 -11.27 12.55 -13.43
N ALA A 39 -12.27 12.85 -14.26
CA ALA A 39 -12.61 12.04 -15.43
C ALA A 39 -11.54 12.01 -16.53
N ALA A 40 -10.47 12.80 -16.43
CA ALA A 40 -9.32 12.71 -17.33
C ALA A 40 -8.37 11.55 -16.99
N LYS A 41 -8.42 11.04 -15.75
CA LYS A 41 -7.60 9.93 -15.27
C LYS A 41 -8.27 8.58 -15.54
N THR A 42 -7.47 7.52 -15.59
CA THR A 42 -8.00 6.14 -15.57
C THR A 42 -8.69 5.92 -14.23
N ALA A 43 -9.97 5.52 -14.26
CA ALA A 43 -10.82 5.52 -13.06
C ALA A 43 -10.27 4.63 -11.92
N SER A 44 -9.64 3.49 -12.24
CA SER A 44 -9.00 2.60 -11.25
C SER A 44 -7.76 3.19 -10.57
N PHE A 45 -7.25 4.34 -11.04
CA PHE A 45 -6.12 5.07 -10.46
C PHE A 45 -6.45 6.50 -10.05
N ASP A 46 -7.68 6.98 -10.31
CA ASP A 46 -8.19 8.27 -9.82
C ASP A 46 -8.60 8.12 -8.35
N ILE A 47 -7.85 8.73 -7.44
CA ILE A 47 -8.05 8.58 -5.99
C ILE A 47 -9.24 9.45 -5.58
N LEU A 48 -10.17 8.89 -4.82
CA LEU A 48 -11.24 9.65 -4.14
C LEU A 48 -10.95 9.85 -2.66
N ALA A 49 -10.30 8.86 -2.03
CA ALA A 49 -9.79 9.02 -0.68
C ALA A 49 -8.64 8.05 -0.36
N ALA A 50 -7.74 8.47 0.52
CA ALA A 50 -6.75 7.62 1.15
C ALA A 50 -6.87 7.73 2.68
N HIS A 51 -6.78 6.59 3.37
CA HIS A 51 -6.87 6.53 4.83
C HIS A 51 -5.92 5.48 5.41
N ALA A 52 -5.60 5.63 6.69
CA ALA A 52 -4.97 4.60 7.49
C ALA A 52 -5.43 4.74 8.94
N HIS A 53 -5.74 3.61 9.57
CA HIS A 53 -6.04 3.52 10.99
C HIS A 53 -5.24 2.41 11.65
N ARG A 54 -5.18 2.43 12.98
CA ARG A 54 -4.38 1.48 13.75
C ARG A 54 -5.19 0.73 14.79
N GLU A 55 -5.11 -0.59 14.74
CA GLU A 55 -5.58 -1.49 15.81
C GLU A 55 -4.40 -2.27 16.40
N GLY A 56 -4.00 -1.93 17.63
CA GLY A 56 -2.88 -2.59 18.29
C GLY A 56 -1.54 -2.37 17.56
N ASN A 57 -0.95 -3.41 16.99
CA ASN A 57 0.27 -3.32 16.18
C ASN A 57 0.00 -3.43 14.66
N VAL A 58 -1.26 -3.49 14.26
CA VAL A 58 -1.66 -3.53 12.85
C VAL A 58 -2.08 -2.13 12.42
N VAL A 59 -1.57 -1.69 11.28
CA VAL A 59 -2.06 -0.51 10.56
C VAL A 59 -2.75 -1.01 9.30
N THR A 60 -3.99 -0.58 9.13
CA THR A 60 -4.79 -0.89 7.94
C THR A 60 -4.74 0.32 7.02
N PHE A 61 -4.17 0.14 5.83
CA PHE A 61 -4.11 1.16 4.79
C PHE A 61 -5.26 0.97 3.82
N HIS A 62 -5.86 2.09 3.43
CA HIS A 62 -7.06 2.17 2.63
C HIS A 62 -6.86 3.16 1.48
N MET A 63 -7.40 2.83 0.31
CA MET A 63 -7.52 3.76 -0.80
C MET A 63 -8.78 3.44 -1.61
N THR A 64 -9.67 4.42 -1.72
CA THR A 64 -10.84 4.36 -2.60
C THR A 64 -10.52 5.07 -3.90
N THR A 65 -10.83 4.42 -5.02
CA THR A 65 -10.68 4.96 -6.37
C THR A 65 -12.03 5.31 -6.99
N ASN A 66 -12.03 6.06 -8.09
CA ASN A 66 -13.24 6.43 -8.82
C ASN A 66 -13.81 5.27 -9.67
N GLY A 67 -13.00 4.25 -9.91
CA GLY A 67 -13.32 3.03 -10.67
C GLY A 67 -13.27 1.78 -9.81
N ILE A 68 -13.01 0.62 -10.44
CA ILE A 68 -12.77 -0.63 -9.71
C ILE A 68 -11.27 -0.72 -9.45
N ALA A 69 -10.85 -0.77 -8.19
CA ALA A 69 -9.45 -0.89 -7.82
C ALA A 69 -8.88 -2.25 -8.29
N GLY A 70 -7.64 -2.24 -8.78
CA GLY A 70 -6.94 -3.42 -9.30
C GLY A 70 -7.44 -3.96 -10.64
N ALA A 71 -8.43 -3.31 -11.27
CA ALA A 71 -9.00 -3.76 -12.54
C ALA A 71 -8.03 -3.62 -13.73
N ASP A 72 -7.15 -2.63 -13.68
CA ASP A 72 -6.11 -2.40 -14.68
C ASP A 72 -4.78 -2.98 -14.19
N VAL A 73 -4.19 -3.88 -15.00
CA VAL A 73 -2.90 -4.51 -14.74
C VAL A 73 -1.97 -4.27 -15.94
N PRO A 74 -0.64 -4.21 -15.74
CA PRO A 74 0.29 -4.04 -16.86
C PRO A 74 0.19 -5.20 -17.85
N MET A 75 0.45 -4.91 -19.13
CA MET A 75 0.54 -5.94 -20.15
C MET A 75 1.85 -6.73 -20.00
N ALA A 76 1.74 -8.06 -19.92
CA ALA A 76 2.91 -8.94 -19.96
C ALA A 76 3.66 -8.79 -21.29
N THR A 77 4.96 -8.58 -21.20
CA THR A 77 5.90 -8.42 -22.31
C THR A 77 6.80 -9.63 -22.50
N GLY A 78 6.92 -10.49 -21.48
CA GLY A 78 7.83 -11.63 -21.43
C GLY A 78 9.29 -11.26 -21.20
N ALA A 79 9.57 -10.00 -20.82
CA ALA A 79 10.92 -9.51 -20.56
C ALA A 79 10.93 -8.58 -19.34
N GLN A 80 11.86 -8.83 -18.41
CA GLN A 80 12.01 -7.99 -17.22
C GLN A 80 12.46 -6.55 -17.57
N GLY A 81 13.41 -6.40 -18.49
CA GLY A 81 13.91 -5.09 -18.88
C GLY A 81 12.86 -4.28 -19.65
N GLY A 82 12.45 -3.14 -19.08
CA GLY A 82 11.40 -2.30 -19.64
C GLY A 82 9.98 -2.65 -19.17
N ALA A 83 9.83 -3.69 -18.33
CA ALA A 83 8.56 -4.10 -17.77
C ALA A 83 7.90 -2.94 -17.00
N GLU A 84 6.58 -2.84 -17.14
CA GLU A 84 5.76 -1.87 -16.44
C GLU A 84 5.28 -2.45 -15.11
N VAL A 85 5.27 -1.59 -14.10
CA VAL A 85 4.72 -1.86 -12.78
C VAL A 85 3.63 -0.82 -12.52
N LEU A 86 2.41 -1.25 -12.22
CA LEU A 86 1.35 -0.36 -11.76
C LEU A 86 1.23 -0.47 -10.24
N SER A 87 0.94 0.64 -9.56
CA SER A 87 1.00 0.66 -8.10
C SER A 87 -0.02 1.59 -7.43
N TYR A 88 -0.49 1.13 -6.26
CA TYR A 88 -1.14 1.92 -5.23
C TYR A 88 -0.13 2.11 -4.09
N VAL A 89 0.16 3.35 -3.73
CA VAL A 89 1.29 3.68 -2.86
C VAL A 89 0.83 4.56 -1.70
N TRP A 90 1.33 4.26 -0.51
CA TRP A 90 1.22 5.11 0.68
C TRP A 90 2.62 5.54 1.12
N PRO A 91 3.12 6.69 0.64
CA PRO A 91 4.33 7.30 1.17
C PRO A 91 4.13 7.69 2.62
N THR A 92 5.14 7.46 3.47
CA THR A 92 5.03 7.66 4.91
C THR A 92 6.13 8.58 5.45
N SER A 93 5.93 9.10 6.65
CA SER A 93 6.97 9.81 7.41
C SER A 93 7.86 8.89 8.24
N LEU A 94 7.68 7.57 8.16
CA LEU A 94 8.49 6.64 8.93
C LEU A 94 9.90 6.58 8.37
N ASP A 95 10.85 6.38 9.28
CA ASP A 95 12.21 6.04 8.88
C ASP A 95 12.23 4.59 8.31
N PRO A 96 13.00 4.32 7.25
CA PRO A 96 13.13 2.96 6.70
C PRO A 96 13.48 1.88 7.72
N SER A 97 14.18 2.23 8.81
CA SER A 97 14.51 1.28 9.88
C SER A 97 13.30 0.73 10.63
N SER A 98 12.15 1.39 10.57
CA SER A 98 10.88 0.93 11.16
C SER A 98 10.40 -0.40 10.57
N VAL A 99 10.84 -0.75 9.35
CA VAL A 99 10.51 -2.03 8.70
C VAL A 99 11.74 -2.90 8.42
N GLY A 100 12.90 -2.52 8.96
CA GLY A 100 14.11 -3.33 8.91
C GLY A 100 15.17 -2.91 7.90
N PHE A 101 14.92 -1.92 7.06
CA PHE A 101 15.96 -1.33 6.21
C PHE A 101 17.02 -0.55 7.03
N GLU A 102 18.12 -0.18 6.37
CA GLU A 102 19.04 0.82 6.87
C GLU A 102 18.33 2.19 6.98
N GLY A 103 18.37 2.81 8.16
CA GLY A 103 17.65 4.06 8.43
C GLY A 103 18.27 5.29 7.75
N GLY A 104 17.47 6.34 7.57
CA GLY A 104 17.89 7.60 6.93
C GLY A 104 18.25 7.48 5.45
N THR A 105 17.77 6.42 4.77
CA THR A 105 18.16 6.09 3.39
C THR A 105 17.19 6.61 2.32
N GLY A 106 16.02 7.15 2.70
CA GLY A 106 15.05 7.71 1.77
C GLY A 106 13.64 7.77 2.36
N ILE A 107 12.65 7.87 1.47
CA ILE A 107 11.23 7.90 1.81
C ILE A 107 10.74 6.46 1.88
N LEU A 108 10.24 6.02 3.04
CA LEU A 108 9.61 4.72 3.17
C LEU A 108 8.17 4.78 2.65
N ALA A 109 7.83 3.89 1.71
CA ALA A 109 6.48 3.79 1.15
C ALA A 109 6.00 2.33 1.16
N LEU A 110 4.74 2.13 1.56
CA LEU A 110 4.02 0.89 1.29
C LEU A 110 3.54 0.95 -0.16
N ALA A 111 3.73 -0.10 -0.92
CA ALA A 111 3.21 -0.20 -2.28
C ALA A 111 2.45 -1.52 -2.43
N ALA A 112 1.24 -1.47 -2.96
CA ALA A 112 0.62 -2.62 -3.60
C ALA A 112 0.88 -2.53 -5.11
N THR A 113 1.42 -3.58 -5.71
CA THR A 113 1.96 -3.57 -7.07
C THR A 113 1.41 -4.73 -7.89
N SER A 114 1.34 -4.53 -9.21
CA SER A 114 1.18 -5.59 -10.20
C SER A 114 2.25 -5.39 -11.28
N HIS A 115 3.00 -6.45 -11.58
CA HIS A 115 4.11 -6.48 -12.53
C HIS A 115 4.35 -7.90 -13.10
N PRO A 116 3.74 -8.26 -14.24
CA PRO A 116 3.77 -9.64 -14.75
C PRO A 116 5.17 -10.18 -15.11
N ASP A 117 6.15 -9.30 -15.35
CA ASP A 117 7.49 -9.68 -15.84
C ASP A 117 8.63 -9.35 -14.86
N PHE A 118 8.31 -8.92 -13.64
CA PHE A 118 9.27 -8.64 -12.58
C PHE A 118 9.02 -9.61 -11.43
N ASP A 119 10.02 -10.44 -11.13
CA ASP A 119 9.94 -11.44 -10.07
C ASP A 119 10.68 -10.89 -8.84
N ASP A 120 9.91 -10.50 -7.83
CA ASP A 120 10.39 -9.92 -6.57
C ASP A 120 9.74 -10.57 -5.33
N THR A 121 9.10 -11.73 -5.49
CA THR A 121 8.42 -12.48 -4.42
C THR A 121 8.87 -13.94 -4.30
N PRO A 122 10.18 -14.29 -4.39
CA PRO A 122 10.66 -15.68 -4.48
C PRO A 122 10.39 -16.55 -3.23
N LEU A 123 9.81 -15.99 -2.17
CA LEU A 123 9.47 -16.68 -0.92
C LEU A 123 7.99 -17.08 -0.82
N PHE A 124 7.11 -16.49 -1.64
CA PHE A 124 5.66 -16.68 -1.57
C PHE A 124 5.13 -17.11 -2.93
N ASP A 125 4.29 -18.15 -2.93
CA ASP A 125 3.51 -18.59 -4.08
C ASP A 125 2.14 -17.89 -4.00
N GLU A 126 2.07 -16.67 -4.53
CA GLU A 126 0.98 -15.72 -4.27
C GLU A 126 -0.30 -16.08 -5.03
N ASN A 127 -0.16 -16.73 -6.19
CA ASN A 127 -1.28 -17.24 -6.98
C ASN A 127 -1.68 -18.69 -6.59
N LEU A 128 -0.88 -19.35 -5.74
CA LEU A 128 -1.07 -20.70 -5.23
C LEU A 128 -1.02 -21.80 -6.32
N ASP A 129 -0.28 -21.58 -7.40
CA ASP A 129 -0.11 -22.53 -8.51
C ASP A 129 1.08 -23.49 -8.31
N GLY A 130 1.89 -23.27 -7.28
CA GLY A 130 3.05 -24.07 -6.92
C GLY A 130 4.39 -23.54 -7.46
N ASP A 131 4.41 -22.39 -8.13
CA ASP A 131 5.60 -21.76 -8.68
C ASP A 131 5.76 -20.29 -8.21
N PRO A 132 6.50 -20.05 -7.11
CA PRO A 132 6.68 -18.70 -6.54
C PRO A 132 7.51 -17.75 -7.41
N THR A 133 7.87 -18.15 -8.64
CA THR A 133 8.65 -17.35 -9.58
C THR A 133 7.82 -16.71 -10.69
N ASN A 134 6.49 -16.90 -10.67
CA ASN A 134 5.59 -16.44 -11.73
C ASN A 134 4.42 -15.55 -11.24
N ASP A 135 4.51 -15.04 -10.01
CA ASP A 135 3.39 -14.42 -9.29
C ASP A 135 3.10 -12.96 -9.62
N GLY A 136 3.98 -12.30 -10.37
CA GLY A 136 3.95 -10.85 -10.54
C GLY A 136 2.67 -10.25 -11.12
N VAL A 137 1.79 -11.03 -11.78
CA VAL A 137 0.48 -10.53 -12.25
C VAL A 137 -0.45 -10.21 -11.08
N VAL A 138 -0.45 -11.05 -10.05
CA VAL A 138 -1.35 -10.91 -8.90
C VAL A 138 -0.90 -9.71 -8.10
N TRP A 139 -1.86 -8.88 -7.69
CA TRP A 139 -1.55 -7.74 -6.82
C TRP A 139 -1.00 -8.22 -5.48
N HIS A 140 0.19 -7.76 -5.14
CA HIS A 140 0.86 -8.05 -3.87
C HIS A 140 1.50 -6.78 -3.32
N SER A 141 2.18 -6.86 -2.18
CA SER A 141 2.70 -5.66 -1.52
C SER A 141 4.17 -5.72 -1.16
N HIS A 142 4.76 -4.53 -1.12
CA HIS A 142 6.13 -4.30 -0.74
C HIS A 142 6.27 -3.11 0.21
N TRP A 143 7.34 -3.15 0.98
CA TRP A 143 7.97 -1.92 1.45
C TRP A 143 9.09 -1.53 0.49
N VAL A 144 9.10 -0.26 0.06
CA VAL A 144 10.18 0.28 -0.76
C VAL A 144 10.75 1.54 -0.15
N VAL A 145 12.03 1.80 -0.41
CA VAL A 145 12.68 3.07 -0.08
C VAL A 145 12.90 3.87 -1.35
N LEU A 146 12.22 5.01 -1.47
CA LEU A 146 12.33 5.90 -2.62
C LEU A 146 13.39 6.97 -2.39
N THR A 147 14.18 7.25 -3.42
CA THR A 147 15.16 8.34 -3.43
C THR A 147 15.10 9.15 -4.73
N PRO A 148 15.35 10.47 -4.69
CA PRO A 148 15.46 11.28 -5.89
C PRO A 148 16.62 10.82 -6.79
N THR A 149 16.37 10.72 -8.09
CA THR A 149 17.40 10.43 -9.07
C THR A 149 17.07 11.02 -10.43
N GLU A 150 18.00 11.83 -10.93
CA GLU A 150 17.90 12.44 -12.26
C GLU A 150 18.08 11.41 -13.39
N THR A 151 18.59 10.22 -13.10
CA THR A 151 18.76 9.14 -14.08
C THR A 151 17.41 8.62 -14.59
N CYS A 152 16.36 8.69 -13.76
CA CYS A 152 15.00 8.33 -14.15
C CYS A 152 14.23 9.49 -14.83
N GLY A 153 14.83 10.68 -14.83
CA GLY A 153 14.24 11.91 -15.37
C GLY A 153 14.33 13.07 -14.37
N PRO A 154 14.12 14.32 -14.83
CA PRO A 154 14.20 15.49 -13.96
C PRO A 154 13.24 15.42 -12.77
N GLY A 155 13.77 15.48 -11.55
CA GLY A 155 12.97 15.42 -10.32
C GLY A 155 12.28 14.07 -10.05
N ALA A 156 12.63 13.01 -10.79
CA ALA A 156 12.04 11.69 -10.63
C ALA A 156 12.54 10.98 -9.36
N LEU A 157 11.75 10.01 -8.90
CA LEU A 157 12.12 9.08 -7.84
C LEU A 157 12.45 7.70 -8.44
N ALA A 158 13.25 6.94 -7.74
CA ALA A 158 13.45 5.52 -7.98
C ALA A 158 13.43 4.76 -6.66
N VAL A 159 13.17 3.45 -6.72
CA VAL A 159 13.52 2.57 -5.61
C VAL A 159 15.04 2.57 -5.49
N ARG A 160 15.54 2.85 -4.28
CA ARG A 160 16.96 3.05 -4.00
C ARG A 160 17.76 1.79 -4.34
N ASP A 161 18.78 1.92 -5.17
CA ASP A 161 19.72 0.81 -5.44
C ASP A 161 20.61 0.47 -4.24
N ILE A 162 21.04 -0.78 -4.20
CA ILE A 162 22.11 -1.28 -3.35
C ILE A 162 23.40 -1.27 -4.19
N PRO A 163 24.38 -0.40 -3.90
CA PRO A 163 25.62 -0.36 -4.67
C PRO A 163 26.39 -1.67 -4.59
N GLU A 164 27.02 -2.07 -5.70
CA GLU A 164 27.84 -3.29 -5.76
C GLU A 164 28.92 -3.29 -4.68
N GLY A 165 29.08 -4.42 -4.00
CA GLY A 165 30.07 -4.58 -2.92
C GLY A 165 29.65 -3.98 -1.57
N THR A 166 28.45 -3.41 -1.46
CA THR A 166 27.89 -2.97 -0.17
C THR A 166 27.00 -4.05 0.46
N SER A 167 26.68 -3.89 1.74
CA SER A 167 25.81 -4.80 2.48
C SER A 167 24.99 -4.01 3.51
N PRO A 168 24.05 -3.17 3.05
CA PRO A 168 23.19 -2.41 3.95
C PRO A 168 22.31 -3.36 4.77
N LYS A 169 21.71 -2.82 5.83
CA LYS A 169 20.69 -3.55 6.56
C LYS A 169 19.43 -3.67 5.69
N LEU A 170 18.89 -4.88 5.57
CA LEU A 170 17.71 -5.20 4.79
C LEU A 170 16.74 -6.02 5.67
N PRO A 171 15.42 -5.96 5.40
CA PRO A 171 14.44 -6.79 6.07
C PRO A 171 14.66 -8.28 5.81
N ALA A 172 14.08 -9.13 6.67
CA ALA A 172 14.24 -10.58 6.57
C ALA A 172 13.58 -11.18 5.30
N THR A 173 12.61 -10.46 4.74
CA THR A 173 11.82 -10.80 3.55
C THR A 173 12.33 -10.11 2.28
N TRP A 174 13.56 -9.58 2.30
CA TRP A 174 14.23 -9.06 1.10
C TRP A 174 14.40 -10.17 0.04
N PRO A 175 13.97 -9.94 -1.21
CA PRO A 175 13.96 -10.97 -2.26
C PRO A 175 15.32 -11.19 -2.95
N GLY A 176 16.40 -10.54 -2.49
CA GLY A 176 17.73 -10.68 -3.10
C GLY A 176 18.00 -9.74 -4.27
N LEU A 177 17.10 -8.80 -4.55
CA LEU A 177 17.25 -7.80 -5.60
C LEU A 177 18.18 -6.66 -5.18
N PRO A 178 18.96 -6.04 -6.10
CA PRO A 178 19.93 -4.99 -5.77
C PRO A 178 19.27 -3.62 -5.52
N ILE A 179 18.14 -3.60 -4.82
CA ILE A 179 17.34 -2.42 -4.45
C ILE A 179 16.76 -2.57 -3.05
N PHE A 180 16.41 -1.45 -2.42
CA PHE A 180 15.70 -1.38 -1.15
C PHE A 180 14.21 -1.66 -1.36
N LEU A 181 13.90 -2.94 -1.58
CA LEU A 181 12.57 -3.51 -1.72
C LEU A 181 12.44 -4.69 -0.77
N ASP A 182 11.29 -4.82 -0.12
CA ASP A 182 10.97 -5.91 0.79
C ASP A 182 9.61 -6.48 0.42
N SER A 183 9.47 -7.80 0.49
CA SER A 183 8.26 -8.50 0.07
C SER A 183 7.67 -9.25 1.26
N PRO A 184 7.01 -8.55 2.21
CA PRO A 184 6.58 -9.10 3.49
C PRO A 184 5.37 -10.03 3.40
N GLY A 185 4.73 -10.15 2.23
CA GLY A 185 3.57 -11.01 2.01
C GLY A 185 2.25 -10.47 2.59
N PHE A 186 2.14 -9.15 2.81
CA PHE A 186 0.83 -8.57 3.17
C PHE A 186 -0.07 -8.57 1.94
N THR A 187 -1.15 -9.33 1.97
CA THR A 187 -2.05 -9.46 0.82
C THR A 187 -2.93 -8.22 0.65
N PRO A 188 -2.89 -7.53 -0.51
CA PRO A 188 -3.89 -6.52 -0.84
C PRO A 188 -5.27 -7.14 -1.03
N LEU A 189 -6.28 -6.51 -0.45
CA LEU A 189 -7.69 -6.91 -0.58
C LEU A 189 -8.43 -5.86 -1.41
N PHE A 190 -9.21 -6.31 -2.38
CA PHE A 190 -10.00 -5.44 -3.24
C PHE A 190 -11.50 -5.65 -3.01
N ASP A 191 -12.24 -4.56 -2.85
CA ASP A 191 -13.70 -4.54 -2.76
C ASP A 191 -14.27 -3.39 -3.59
N GLY A 192 -14.65 -3.69 -4.82
CA GLY A 192 -15.14 -2.68 -5.77
C GLY A 192 -14.10 -1.57 -5.98
N PRO A 193 -14.36 -0.32 -5.54
CA PRO A 193 -13.42 0.79 -5.68
C PRO A 193 -12.28 0.82 -4.67
N GLU A 194 -12.33 -0.03 -3.64
CA GLU A 194 -11.41 0.02 -2.51
C GLU A 194 -10.27 -0.99 -2.65
N ILE A 195 -9.07 -0.57 -2.28
CA ILE A 195 -7.94 -1.43 -1.94
C ILE A 195 -7.58 -1.26 -0.47
N VAL A 196 -7.37 -2.39 0.22
CA VAL A 196 -6.97 -2.45 1.63
C VAL A 196 -5.71 -3.28 1.80
N VAL A 197 -4.75 -2.81 2.59
CA VAL A 197 -3.56 -3.58 2.98
C VAL A 197 -3.39 -3.55 4.50
N ASN A 198 -3.40 -4.73 5.13
CA ASN A 198 -3.19 -4.88 6.56
C ASN A 198 -1.71 -5.12 6.86
N VAL A 199 -1.06 -4.18 7.52
CA VAL A 199 0.38 -4.25 7.82
C VAL A 199 0.60 -4.45 9.31
N ALA A 200 1.23 -5.56 9.67
CA ALA A 200 1.70 -5.79 11.04
C ALA A 200 3.08 -5.14 11.25
N PHE A 201 3.16 -4.22 12.20
CA PHE A 201 4.43 -3.68 12.69
C PHE A 201 4.95 -4.47 13.89
N ASN A 202 6.27 -4.51 14.05
CA ASN A 202 6.88 -4.98 15.29
C ASN A 202 6.46 -4.03 16.43
N GLY A 203 6.13 -4.59 17.61
CA GLY A 203 5.62 -3.83 18.76
C GLY A 203 6.60 -2.78 19.32
N GLU A 204 7.88 -2.83 18.93
CA GLU A 204 8.90 -1.83 19.28
C GLU A 204 8.88 -0.59 18.36
N VAL A 205 8.18 -0.64 17.22
CA VAL A 205 8.10 0.48 16.28
C VAL A 205 7.23 1.58 16.86
N ASP A 206 7.81 2.77 17.01
CA ASP A 206 7.05 3.97 17.36
C ASP A 206 6.31 4.52 16.14
N LEU A 207 4.98 4.49 16.20
CA LEU A 207 4.10 5.04 15.18
C LEU A 207 3.48 6.38 15.61
N GLN A 208 3.99 6.99 16.69
CA GLN A 208 3.55 8.31 17.11
C GLN A 208 3.88 9.34 16.03
N GLY A 209 2.88 10.15 15.66
CA GLY A 209 3.04 11.17 14.63
C GLY A 209 3.20 10.62 13.22
N PHE A 210 2.90 9.33 13.00
CA PHE A 210 2.85 8.74 11.67
C PHE A 210 2.01 9.61 10.72
N ALA A 211 2.64 10.03 9.64
CA ALA A 211 2.03 10.77 8.56
C ALA A 211 2.12 9.97 7.26
N TYR A 212 1.11 10.11 6.42
CA TYR A 212 1.05 9.44 5.12
C TYR A 212 0.29 10.27 4.09
N ASP A 213 0.40 9.82 2.85
CA ASP A 213 -0.43 10.24 1.72
C ASP A 213 -0.92 9.03 0.92
N GLY A 214 -1.72 9.26 -0.12
CA GLY A 214 -2.08 8.26 -1.13
C GLY A 214 -1.58 8.67 -2.51
N VAL A 215 -0.98 7.74 -3.25
CA VAL A 215 -0.46 7.96 -4.60
C VAL A 215 -0.79 6.77 -5.47
N THR A 216 -1.15 7.02 -6.73
CA THR A 216 -1.21 5.99 -7.78
C THR A 216 -0.15 6.32 -8.82
N SER A 217 0.65 5.33 -9.22
CA SER A 217 1.80 5.58 -10.08
C SER A 217 2.18 4.38 -10.93
N ALA A 218 2.95 4.64 -11.98
CA ALA A 218 3.63 3.63 -12.76
C ALA A 218 5.13 3.69 -12.55
N LEU A 219 5.74 2.52 -12.44
CA LEU A 219 7.19 2.34 -12.45
C LEU A 219 7.60 1.54 -13.68
N ARG A 220 8.88 1.65 -14.02
CA ARG A 220 9.49 0.90 -15.12
C ARG A 220 10.77 0.25 -14.66
N VAL A 221 10.86 -1.05 -14.88
CA VAL A 221 12.09 -1.81 -14.67
C VAL A 221 13.10 -1.40 -15.73
N ASN A 222 14.31 -1.09 -15.32
CA ASN A 222 15.35 -0.66 -16.22
C ASN A 222 15.94 -1.87 -16.96
N ALA A 223 16.09 -1.76 -18.28
CA ALA A 223 16.77 -2.78 -19.07
C ALA A 223 18.29 -2.81 -18.84
N ASN A 224 18.85 -1.75 -18.25
CA ASN A 224 20.26 -1.68 -17.87
C ASN A 224 20.44 -1.84 -16.36
N VAL A 225 21.08 -2.93 -15.96
CA VAL A 225 21.40 -3.25 -14.55
C VAL A 225 22.38 -2.28 -13.89
N HIS A 226 23.01 -1.37 -14.66
CA HIS A 226 23.89 -0.31 -14.14
C HIS A 226 23.18 1.04 -13.96
N SER A 227 21.87 1.10 -14.18
CA SER A 227 21.00 2.24 -13.89
C SER A 227 20.03 1.85 -12.78
N PRO A 228 19.35 2.81 -12.11
CA PRO A 228 18.37 2.47 -11.10
C PRO A 228 17.39 1.44 -11.62
N LEU A 229 17.30 0.33 -10.92
CA LEU A 229 16.61 -0.86 -11.44
C LEU A 229 15.13 -0.57 -11.63
N LEU A 230 14.53 0.27 -10.79
CA LEU A 230 13.10 0.56 -10.82
C LEU A 230 12.82 2.06 -10.67
N CYS A 231 12.47 2.70 -11.78
CA CYS A 231 12.20 4.13 -11.87
C CYS A 231 10.69 4.42 -11.75
N VAL A 232 10.29 5.44 -11.00
CA VAL A 232 8.94 6.02 -11.11
C VAL A 232 8.89 6.80 -12.42
N VAL A 233 8.03 6.40 -13.34
CA VAL A 233 7.94 6.98 -14.69
C VAL A 233 6.67 7.81 -14.92
N ASP A 234 5.64 7.58 -14.12
CA ASP A 234 4.41 8.36 -14.16
C ASP A 234 3.75 8.40 -12.78
N VAL A 235 3.09 9.51 -12.45
CA VAL A 235 2.27 9.67 -11.24
C VAL A 235 0.88 10.02 -11.72
N PHE A 236 -0.05 9.08 -11.54
CA PHE A 236 -1.41 9.22 -12.03
C PHE A 236 -2.24 10.14 -11.13
N ASP A 237 -2.07 9.99 -9.82
CA ASP A 237 -2.78 10.81 -8.85
C ASP A 237 -2.07 10.89 -7.50
N VAL A 238 -2.38 11.95 -6.75
CA VAL A 238 -1.92 12.18 -5.38
C VAL A 238 -3.13 12.66 -4.57
N ALA A 239 -3.48 11.94 -3.51
CA ALA A 239 -4.68 12.20 -2.72
C ALA A 239 -4.69 13.62 -2.12
N SER A 240 -3.55 14.11 -1.62
CA SER A 240 -3.43 15.51 -1.14
C SER A 240 -3.29 16.55 -2.27
N GLY A 241 -3.00 16.11 -3.49
CA GLY A 241 -2.65 16.94 -4.64
C GLY A 241 -1.23 17.51 -4.65
N ASP A 242 -0.50 17.45 -3.53
CA ASP A 242 0.83 18.06 -3.39
C ASP A 242 1.88 17.20 -2.67
N LEU A 243 1.48 16.00 -2.25
CA LEU A 243 2.29 15.05 -1.48
C LEU A 243 2.83 15.66 -0.17
N SER A 244 2.01 16.44 0.53
CA SER A 244 2.34 17.04 1.83
C SER A 244 2.21 16.08 3.02
N LEU A 245 1.71 14.86 2.79
CA LEU A 245 1.47 13.82 3.80
C LEU A 245 0.54 14.32 4.93
N PRO A 246 -0.67 14.80 4.62
CA PRO A 246 -1.58 15.34 5.64
C PRO A 246 -2.24 14.26 6.50
N GLY A 247 -2.26 13.00 6.04
CA GLY A 247 -2.92 11.89 6.73
C GLY A 247 -2.28 11.57 8.09
N ARG A 248 -3.07 11.14 9.07
CA ARG A 248 -2.62 10.72 10.40
C ARG A 248 -3.29 9.40 10.77
N LEU A 249 -2.62 8.57 11.58
CA LEU A 249 -3.27 7.38 12.12
C LEU A 249 -4.41 7.80 13.04
N ASN A 250 -5.59 7.28 12.75
CA ASN A 250 -6.73 7.29 13.66
C ASN A 250 -6.72 6.06 14.56
#